data_AF-A0A7J0F8I0-F1
#
_entry.id   AF-A0A7J0F8I0-F1
#
_cell.length_a   1.000
_cell.length_b   1.000
_cell.length_c   1.000
_cell.angle_alpha   90.00
_cell.angle_beta   90.00
_cell.angle_gamma   90.00
#
_symmetry.space_group_name_H-M   'P 1'
#
loop_
_entity.id
_entity.type
_entity.pdbx_description
1 polymer ?
#
loop_
_entity_poly.entity_id
_entity_poly.type
_entity_poly.pdbx_seq_one_letter_code
_entity_poly.pdbx_strand_id
1 'polypeptide(L)'
;MEDLPAKLSSRPKERPTSEFIHRNLRRHCDYSGNVKTEITGVLYHEMTHIWQWNGNGRASGGLIEGIADFVRLKAGYAPSHWVAPGQGNRWDQGYDITARFLDYCNSLKNGFVAELNMKMKNGYSNDFFAQLLGKTVDQLWSDYKAKFN
;
A
#
# COMPACT_ATOMS: atom_id res chain seq x y z
N MET A 1 20.24 -44.77 6.22
CA MET A 1 20.08 -43.57 7.05
C MET A 1 20.30 -42.40 6.10
N GLU A 2 19.24 -41.65 5.85
CA GLU A 2 18.98 -40.82 4.66
C GLU A 2 19.96 -39.65 4.45
N ASP A 3 20.09 -39.29 3.17
CA ASP A 3 20.83 -38.15 2.62
C ASP A 3 20.30 -36.76 3.05
N LEU A 4 21.27 -35.86 3.23
CA LEU A 4 21.26 -34.39 3.47
C LEU A 4 20.45 -33.55 2.43
N PRO A 5 20.37 -32.19 2.50
CA PRO A 5 20.31 -31.22 3.61
C PRO A 5 19.43 -29.94 3.37
N ALA A 6 19.41 -29.07 4.40
CA ALA A 6 19.60 -27.60 4.34
C ALA A 6 18.45 -26.59 4.03
N LYS A 7 18.39 -25.64 4.98
CA LYS A 7 18.14 -24.18 4.86
C LYS A 7 16.69 -23.68 4.85
N LEU A 8 16.15 -23.54 6.07
CA LEU A 8 15.45 -22.31 6.45
C LEU A 8 16.43 -21.13 6.32
N SER A 9 16.48 -20.49 5.15
CA SER A 9 17.11 -19.17 5.00
C SER A 9 16.09 -18.10 5.37
N SER A 10 15.90 -17.90 6.67
CA SER A 10 15.31 -16.66 7.19
C SER A 10 16.32 -15.54 7.01
N ARG A 11 16.39 -14.95 5.82
CA ARG A 11 17.12 -13.68 5.65
C ARG A 11 16.39 -12.60 6.44
N PRO A 12 17.09 -11.80 7.24
CA PRO A 12 16.49 -10.68 7.95
C PRO A 12 15.93 -9.66 6.95
N LYS A 13 14.74 -9.12 7.25
CA LYS A 13 14.20 -7.92 6.59
C LYS A 13 15.08 -6.73 6.97
N GLU A 14 16.26 -6.62 6.38
CA GLU A 14 17.09 -5.42 6.54
C GLU A 14 16.54 -4.32 5.63
N ARG A 15 15.83 -3.35 6.22
CA ARG A 15 15.61 -2.03 5.62
C ARG A 15 15.56 -0.93 6.69
N PRO A 16 15.92 0.31 6.31
CA PRO A 16 16.41 1.34 7.21
C PRO A 16 15.25 1.99 7.96
N THR A 17 15.15 1.71 9.24
CA THR A 17 14.24 2.38 10.18
C THR A 17 14.50 3.89 10.30
N SER A 18 15.64 4.37 9.81
CA SER A 18 16.09 5.77 9.93
C SER A 18 15.34 6.75 9.02
N GLU A 19 14.90 6.34 7.83
CA GLU A 19 14.16 7.23 6.91
C GLU A 19 12.69 7.41 7.34
N PHE A 20 12.13 6.38 7.99
CA PHE A 20 10.73 6.31 8.46
C PHE A 20 10.47 7.14 9.73
N ILE A 21 11.38 7.11 10.71
CA ILE A 21 11.29 7.97 11.91
C ILE A 21 11.39 9.46 11.52
N HIS A 22 12.20 9.79 10.51
CA HIS A 22 12.47 11.17 10.13
C HIS A 22 11.31 11.86 9.40
N ARG A 23 10.45 11.11 8.70
CA ARG A 23 9.31 11.68 7.94
C ARG A 23 8.11 12.02 8.83
N ASN A 24 7.86 11.21 9.86
CA ASN A 24 6.73 11.41 10.77
C ASN A 24 6.94 12.52 11.81
N LEU A 25 8.20 12.86 12.14
CA LEU A 25 8.49 13.91 13.13
C LEU A 25 8.31 15.35 12.60
N ARG A 26 8.08 15.56 11.30
CA ARG A 26 7.82 16.90 10.72
C ARG A 26 6.35 17.34 10.77
N ARG A 27 5.52 16.72 11.61
CA ARG A 27 4.12 17.12 11.84
C ARG A 27 3.89 17.53 13.30
N HIS A 28 4.59 18.56 13.75
CA HIS A 28 4.29 19.39 14.93
C HIS A 28 4.67 20.83 14.48
N CYS A 29 3.80 21.81 14.30
CA CYS A 29 2.73 22.29 15.17
C CYS A 29 1.67 23.04 14.32
N ASP A 30 0.65 22.38 13.78
CA ASP A 30 -0.59 23.06 13.35
C ASP A 30 -1.76 22.08 13.04
N TYR A 31 -1.89 20.99 13.81
CA TYR A 31 -3.03 20.09 13.63
C TYR A 31 -4.15 20.45 14.61
N SER A 32 -5.18 21.16 14.13
CA SER A 32 -6.38 21.54 14.90
C SER A 32 -7.41 20.40 15.03
N GLY A 33 -7.12 19.22 14.49
CA GLY A 33 -7.99 18.04 14.52
C GLY A 33 -7.73 17.08 15.69
N ASN A 34 -8.44 15.94 15.70
CA ASN A 34 -8.28 14.91 16.73
C ASN A 34 -6.92 14.20 16.59
N VAL A 35 -5.92 14.68 17.33
CA VAL A 35 -4.54 14.17 17.36
C VAL A 35 -4.48 12.65 17.60
N LYS A 36 -5.37 12.11 18.46
CA LYS A 36 -5.44 10.65 18.71
C LYS A 36 -5.80 9.87 17.44
N THR A 37 -6.71 10.40 16.63
CA THR A 37 -7.12 9.78 15.34
C THR A 37 -5.97 9.79 14.34
N GLU A 38 -5.25 10.91 14.25
CA GLU A 38 -4.08 11.01 13.34
C GLU A 38 -2.96 10.06 13.76
N ILE A 39 -2.59 10.04 15.04
CA ILE A 39 -1.56 9.12 15.57
C ILE A 39 -1.97 7.68 15.32
N THR A 40 -3.23 7.32 15.59
CA THR A 40 -3.73 5.96 15.36
C THR A 40 -3.65 5.59 13.88
N GLY A 41 -4.04 6.49 12.98
CA GLY A 41 -3.93 6.26 11.54
C GLY A 41 -2.50 6.05 11.06
N VAL A 42 -1.55 6.85 11.56
CA VAL A 42 -0.12 6.67 11.26
C VAL A 42 0.36 5.32 11.78
N LEU A 43 -0.05 4.87 12.97
CA LEU A 43 0.32 3.54 13.46
C LEU A 43 -0.15 2.40 12.55
N TYR A 44 -1.37 2.48 11.98
CA TYR A 44 -1.84 1.49 10.99
C TYR A 44 -0.99 1.51 9.71
N HIS A 45 -0.62 2.70 9.24
CA HIS A 45 0.27 2.87 8.09
C HIS A 45 1.64 2.21 8.35
N GLU A 46 2.32 2.59 9.44
CA GLU A 46 3.66 2.09 9.75
C GLU A 46 3.67 0.58 10.06
N MET A 47 2.64 0.07 10.76
CA MET A 47 2.49 -1.37 11.01
C MET A 47 2.34 -2.17 9.71
N THR A 48 1.75 -1.57 8.67
CA THR A 48 1.63 -2.22 7.37
C THR A 48 3.00 -2.49 6.76
N HIS A 49 3.94 -1.56 6.85
CA HIS A 49 5.29 -1.74 6.32
C HIS A 49 6.08 -2.89 6.97
N ILE A 50 5.77 -3.25 8.23
CA ILE A 50 6.38 -4.40 8.92
C ILE A 50 6.05 -5.69 8.18
N TRP A 51 4.81 -5.83 7.69
CA TRP A 51 4.33 -7.07 7.04
C TRP A 51 4.38 -7.04 5.52
N GLN A 52 4.53 -5.85 4.94
CA GLN A 52 4.53 -5.63 3.51
C GLN A 52 5.81 -6.14 2.83
N TRP A 53 5.64 -6.77 1.66
CA TRP A 53 6.73 -7.07 0.74
C TRP A 53 6.97 -5.91 -0.21
N ASN A 54 8.22 -5.62 -0.54
CA ASN A 54 8.55 -4.51 -1.45
C ASN A 54 8.81 -4.94 -2.90
N GLY A 55 8.46 -6.16 -3.28
CA GLY A 55 8.71 -6.64 -4.63
C GLY A 55 10.20 -6.81 -4.95
N ASN A 56 11.04 -7.16 -3.97
CA ASN A 56 12.50 -7.15 -4.10
C ASN A 56 13.03 -5.77 -4.56
N GLY A 57 12.44 -4.70 -4.04
CA GLY A 57 12.77 -3.31 -4.38
C GLY A 57 12.23 -2.82 -5.73
N ARG A 58 11.43 -3.64 -6.44
CA ARG A 58 10.87 -3.27 -7.76
C ARG A 58 9.51 -2.59 -7.69
N ALA A 59 8.79 -2.70 -6.57
CA ALA A 59 7.55 -1.97 -6.38
C ALA A 59 7.85 -0.47 -6.25
N SER A 60 7.05 0.37 -6.91
CA SER A 60 7.22 1.82 -6.81
C SER A 60 6.92 2.30 -5.38
N GLY A 61 7.58 3.38 -4.95
CA GLY A 61 7.29 4.00 -3.65
C GLY A 61 5.80 4.36 -3.51
N GLY A 62 5.17 4.84 -4.59
CA GLY A 62 3.72 5.14 -4.60
C GLY A 62 2.86 3.92 -4.26
N LEU A 63 3.16 2.75 -4.82
CA LEU A 63 2.45 1.51 -4.45
C LEU A 63 2.73 1.08 -3.01
N ILE A 64 3.98 1.19 -2.56
CA ILE A 64 4.36 0.78 -1.20
C ILE A 64 3.59 1.58 -0.15
N GLU A 65 3.66 2.89 -0.28
CA GLU A 65 2.98 3.84 0.61
C GLU A 65 1.46 3.77 0.43
N GLY A 66 0.98 3.60 -0.80
CA GLY A 66 -0.45 3.44 -1.10
C GLY A 66 -1.09 2.20 -0.48
N ILE A 67 -0.36 1.09 -0.35
CA ILE A 67 -0.85 -0.09 0.38
C ILE A 67 -0.96 0.20 1.89
N ALA A 68 0.01 0.92 2.46
CA ALA A 68 -0.03 1.32 3.87
C ALA A 68 -1.20 2.29 4.13
N ASP A 69 -1.41 3.25 3.24
CA ASP A 69 -2.54 4.16 3.30
C ASP A 69 -3.89 3.49 2.99
N PHE A 70 -3.91 2.44 2.17
CA PHE A 70 -5.11 1.61 2.00
C PHE A 70 -5.50 0.94 3.34
N VAL A 71 -4.54 0.38 4.09
CA VAL A 71 -4.85 -0.22 5.40
C VAL A 71 -5.36 0.83 6.38
N ARG A 72 -4.71 2.01 6.42
CA ARG A 72 -5.19 3.16 7.20
C ARG A 72 -6.61 3.58 6.80
N LEU A 73 -6.92 3.60 5.51
CA LEU A 73 -8.26 3.89 4.97
C LEU A 73 -9.28 2.85 5.42
N LYS A 74 -9.00 1.55 5.28
CA LYS A 74 -9.93 0.48 5.68
C LYS A 74 -10.16 0.44 7.18
N ALA A 75 -9.19 0.87 7.98
CA ALA A 75 -9.32 1.01 9.42
C ALA A 75 -10.15 2.24 9.85
N GLY A 76 -10.58 3.09 8.90
CA GLY A 76 -11.41 4.27 9.18
C GLY A 76 -10.62 5.51 9.60
N TYR A 77 -9.31 5.55 9.36
CA TYR A 77 -8.42 6.64 9.80
C TYR A 77 -7.90 7.52 8.65
N ALA A 78 -8.60 7.57 7.52
CA ALA A 78 -8.25 8.48 6.43
C ALA A 78 -8.39 9.95 6.90
N PRO A 79 -7.33 10.77 6.78
CA PRO A 79 -7.40 12.21 7.01
C PRO A 79 -8.48 12.91 6.17
N SER A 80 -9.05 13.97 6.72
CA SER A 80 -10.08 14.77 6.05
C SER A 80 -9.59 15.50 4.80
N HIS A 81 -8.28 15.75 4.68
CA HIS A 81 -7.67 16.43 3.53
C HIS A 81 -7.28 15.48 2.38
N TRP A 82 -7.45 14.17 2.55
CA TRP A 82 -7.19 13.22 1.48
C TRP A 82 -8.12 13.44 0.29
N VAL A 83 -7.61 13.16 -0.90
CA VAL A 83 -8.42 13.25 -2.11
C VAL A 83 -9.68 12.37 -2.04
N ALA A 84 -10.71 12.82 -2.74
CA ALA A 84 -11.91 12.03 -2.96
C ALA A 84 -11.64 10.87 -3.96
N PRO A 85 -12.43 9.79 -3.92
CA PRO A 85 -12.43 8.77 -4.98
C PRO A 85 -12.57 9.41 -6.37
N GLY A 86 -11.88 8.85 -7.36
CA GLY A 86 -11.83 9.36 -8.72
C GLY A 86 -10.82 10.47 -8.98
N GLN A 87 -10.23 11.10 -7.97
CA GLN A 87 -9.23 12.15 -8.20
C GLN A 87 -7.84 11.60 -8.57
N GLY A 88 -7.00 12.47 -9.10
CA GLY A 88 -5.66 12.14 -9.60
C GLY A 88 -5.60 11.83 -11.10
N ASN A 89 -4.37 11.77 -11.63
CA ASN A 89 -4.07 11.58 -13.05
C ASN A 89 -3.48 10.18 -13.34
N ARG A 90 -2.77 9.58 -12.37
CA ARG A 90 -2.15 8.25 -12.47
C ARG A 90 -2.37 7.46 -11.19
N TRP A 91 -2.55 6.15 -11.33
CA TRP A 91 -2.96 5.25 -10.24
C TRP A 91 -1.95 5.13 -9.08
N ASP A 92 -0.67 5.35 -9.33
CA ASP A 92 0.41 5.30 -8.32
C ASP A 92 0.99 6.70 -7.99
N GLN A 93 0.26 7.77 -8.32
CA GLN A 93 0.71 9.13 -7.99
C GLN A 93 0.32 9.47 -6.56
N GLY A 94 1.28 9.58 -5.64
CA GLY A 94 0.98 9.91 -4.25
C GLY A 94 0.21 8.82 -3.51
N TYR A 95 0.10 8.96 -2.18
CA TYR A 95 -0.26 7.84 -1.32
C TYR A 95 -1.78 7.68 -1.18
N ASP A 96 -2.49 8.79 -1.01
CA ASP A 96 -3.95 8.81 -0.86
C ASP A 96 -4.68 8.43 -2.16
N ILE A 97 -4.25 8.94 -3.32
CA ILE A 97 -4.79 8.54 -4.63
C ILE A 97 -4.60 7.04 -4.85
N THR A 98 -3.40 6.52 -4.59
CA THR A 98 -3.10 5.09 -4.73
C THR A 98 -3.96 4.26 -3.78
N ALA A 99 -4.12 4.69 -2.52
CA ALA A 99 -4.96 4.01 -1.55
C ALA A 99 -6.44 3.95 -1.98
N ARG A 100 -6.98 5.03 -2.55
CA ARG A 100 -8.35 5.07 -3.09
C ARG A 100 -8.53 4.14 -4.29
N PHE A 101 -7.54 4.10 -5.18
CA PHE A 101 -7.55 3.16 -6.30
C PHE A 101 -7.49 1.69 -5.83
N LEU A 102 -6.64 1.38 -4.85
CA LEU A 102 -6.55 0.05 -4.27
C LEU A 102 -7.84 -0.35 -3.54
N ASP A 103 -8.56 0.59 -2.92
CA ASP A 103 -9.89 0.34 -2.34
C ASP A 103 -10.93 -0.01 -3.41
N TYR A 104 -10.89 0.66 -4.56
CA TYR A 104 -11.69 0.26 -5.71
C TYR A 104 -11.34 -1.14 -6.19
N CYS A 105 -10.05 -1.47 -6.39
CA CYS A 105 -9.62 -2.81 -6.78
C CYS A 105 -10.07 -3.88 -5.77
N ASN A 106 -10.01 -3.58 -4.47
CA ASN A 106 -10.50 -4.46 -3.41
C ASN A 106 -12.03 -4.60 -3.40
N SER A 107 -12.77 -3.61 -3.90
CA SER A 107 -14.22 -3.73 -4.10
C SER A 107 -14.59 -4.68 -5.24
N LEU A 108 -13.72 -4.82 -6.26
CA LEU A 108 -13.90 -5.77 -7.36
C LEU A 108 -13.58 -7.21 -6.93
N LYS A 109 -12.58 -7.37 -6.06
CA LYS A 109 -12.19 -8.64 -5.48
C LYS A 109 -11.80 -8.44 -4.03
N ASN A 110 -12.64 -8.91 -3.12
CA ASN A 110 -12.34 -8.85 -1.70
C ASN A 110 -11.02 -9.59 -1.41
N GLY A 111 -10.10 -8.93 -0.70
CA GLY A 111 -8.76 -9.47 -0.41
C GLY A 111 -7.71 -9.18 -1.48
N PHE A 112 -8.04 -8.41 -2.53
CA PHE A 112 -7.10 -8.06 -3.60
C PHE A 112 -5.76 -7.53 -3.07
N VAL A 113 -5.76 -6.58 -2.13
CA VAL A 113 -4.51 -5.97 -1.62
C VAL A 113 -3.66 -6.98 -0.85
N ALA A 114 -4.30 -7.89 -0.11
CA ALA A 114 -3.59 -8.96 0.59
C ALA A 114 -2.94 -9.93 -0.41
N GLU A 115 -3.66 -10.34 -1.45
CA GLU A 115 -3.13 -11.19 -2.52
C GLU A 115 -2.00 -10.51 -3.31
N LEU A 116 -2.15 -9.21 -3.61
CA LEU A 116 -1.10 -8.41 -4.24
C LEU A 116 0.17 -8.39 -3.40
N ASN A 117 0.05 -8.10 -2.09
CA ASN A 117 1.19 -8.13 -1.17
C ASN A 117 1.86 -9.51 -1.13
N MET A 118 1.10 -10.60 -1.11
CA MET A 118 1.68 -11.95 -1.16
C MET A 118 2.46 -12.20 -2.46
N LYS A 119 1.93 -11.78 -3.62
CA LYS A 119 2.63 -11.91 -4.90
C LYS A 119 3.92 -11.07 -4.96
N MET A 120 3.98 -9.98 -4.19
CA MET A 120 5.17 -9.13 -4.09
C MET A 120 6.36 -9.77 -3.34
N LYS A 121 6.22 -10.99 -2.79
CA LYS A 121 7.28 -11.65 -2.02
C LYS A 121 8.62 -11.77 -2.76
N ASN A 122 8.59 -12.05 -4.07
CA ASN A 122 9.79 -12.36 -4.85
C ASN A 122 10.07 -11.37 -6.00
N GLY A 123 9.29 -10.30 -6.12
CA GLY A 123 9.35 -9.39 -7.25
C GLY A 123 8.06 -8.59 -7.41
N TYR A 124 8.04 -7.62 -8.30
CA TYR A 124 6.84 -6.88 -8.64
C TYR A 124 6.75 -6.66 -10.16
N SER A 125 5.53 -6.78 -10.69
CA SER A 125 5.13 -6.37 -12.04
C SER A 125 3.70 -5.85 -11.98
N ASN A 126 3.38 -4.82 -12.77
CA ASN A 126 2.00 -4.34 -12.93
C ASN A 126 1.07 -5.43 -13.50
N ASP A 127 1.61 -6.48 -14.13
CA ASP A 127 0.82 -7.63 -14.60
C ASP A 127 0.11 -8.37 -13.47
N PHE A 128 0.54 -8.20 -12.22
CA PHE A 128 -0.16 -8.78 -11.08
C PHE A 128 -1.61 -8.29 -10.99
N PHE A 129 -1.91 -7.07 -11.43
CA PHE A 129 -3.29 -6.59 -11.52
C PHE A 129 -4.11 -7.41 -12.52
N ALA A 130 -3.56 -7.68 -13.71
CA ALA A 130 -4.21 -8.52 -14.71
C ALA A 130 -4.38 -9.96 -14.24
N GLN A 131 -3.38 -10.52 -13.54
CA GLN A 131 -3.48 -11.87 -12.99
C GLN A 131 -4.53 -11.99 -11.88
N LEU A 132 -4.75 -10.93 -11.10
CA LEU A 132 -5.67 -10.95 -9.95
C LEU A 132 -7.10 -10.52 -10.31
N LEU A 133 -7.27 -9.60 -11.27
CA LEU A 133 -8.54 -8.96 -11.60
C LEU A 133 -8.95 -9.14 -13.08
N GLY A 134 -8.13 -9.78 -13.89
CA GLY A 134 -8.40 -10.02 -15.32
C GLY A 134 -8.24 -8.78 -16.22
N LYS A 135 -7.75 -7.66 -15.70
CA LYS A 135 -7.53 -6.40 -16.43
C LYS A 135 -6.19 -5.77 -16.10
N THR A 136 -5.56 -5.10 -17.07
CA THR A 136 -4.33 -4.36 -16.82
C THR A 136 -4.57 -3.22 -15.82
N VAL A 137 -3.51 -2.76 -15.15
CA VAL A 137 -3.64 -1.63 -14.20
C VAL A 137 -4.19 -0.38 -14.87
N ASP A 138 -3.86 -0.12 -16.13
CA ASP A 138 -4.35 1.03 -16.89
C ASP A 138 -5.84 0.91 -17.24
N GLN A 139 -6.31 -0.30 -17.56
CA GLN A 139 -7.74 -0.56 -17.76
C GLN A 139 -8.51 -0.36 -16.46
N LEU A 140 -8.00 -0.92 -15.35
CA LEU A 140 -8.61 -0.74 -14.02
C LEU A 140 -8.64 0.73 -13.59
N TRP A 141 -7.57 1.47 -13.86
CA TRP A 141 -7.50 2.90 -13.59
C TRP A 141 -8.54 3.68 -14.42
N SER A 142 -8.70 3.34 -15.70
CA SER A 142 -9.72 3.95 -16.55
C SER A 142 -11.13 3.65 -16.05
N ASP A 143 -11.40 2.39 -15.66
CA ASP A 143 -12.70 2.01 -15.07
C ASP A 143 -12.96 2.75 -13.75
N TYR A 144 -11.94 2.89 -12.90
CA TYR A 144 -12.00 3.65 -11.66
C TYR A 144 -12.37 5.11 -11.92
N LYS A 145 -11.69 5.76 -12.87
CA LYS A 145 -12.00 7.13 -13.27
C LYS A 145 -13.43 7.25 -13.80
N ALA A 146 -13.88 6.32 -14.63
CA ALA A 146 -15.25 6.32 -15.16
C ALA A 146 -16.32 6.12 -14.07
N LYS A 147 -16.04 5.34 -13.02
CA LYS A 147 -16.96 5.09 -11.91
C LYS A 147 -17.19 6.34 -11.03
N PHE A 148 -16.20 7.21 -10.93
CA PHE A 148 -16.20 8.36 -10.02
C PHE A 148 -16.11 9.71 -10.75
N ASN A 149 -16.32 9.72 -12.07
CA ASN A 149 -16.45 10.92 -12.91
C ASN A 149 -17.88 11.44 -12.93
#